data_AF-A0A929RS25-F1
#
_entry.id   AF-A0A929RS25-F1
#
_cell.length_a   1.000
_cell.length_b   1.000
_cell.length_c   1.000
_cell.angle_alpha   90.00
_cell.angle_beta   90.00
_cell.angle_gamma   90.00
#
_symmetry.space_group_name_H-M   'P 1'
#
loop_
_entity.id
_entity.type
_entity.pdbx_description
1 polymer ?
#
loop_
_entity_poly.entity_id
_entity_poly.type
_entity_poly.pdbx_seq_one_letter_code
_entity_poly.pdbx_strand_id
1 'polypeptide(L)'
;TIIYTSGTTGNPKGVALTHANFIATAQGARQVLGQVIDSPETRLLLFLPVAHVLARLVMHVILSGQGVLGFSPSIKNLLPDIQAFKPSVLLVVPRVLEKVYNAASSKAGGGIKGRMFAWSAKQARTYSLASEKTFGPGPFKKIRHGIADALVLKKIRSVLGPNLRYIVSGGAPLATDLAHFYAGMGITLIQGYGLSETTGPIAVQHIGKNPVGTVGLPLPGNFIKIAKDGEILVRGQSVMPGYYHLPEQTAEVMPDGKWFHTGDLGSIDRKGQLTITGRKKELIVTAGGKNVSPEILEDSLATHPLIANVIVVGDQRPFVGALFTLDADMLPDWLAKHGLPQCSPTEAAELPAVRESLEKAVERANKAVSRAESIRKFRIIDATFTVENGYVTPSMKLRRRKVLTDYAYEVDALYGGPVLAEPAKKRGLFSRLKKH
;
A
#
# COMPACT_ATOMS: atom_id res chain seq x y z
N THR A 1 16.51 13.62 16.52
CA THR A 1 15.39 13.98 15.62
C THR A 1 14.08 13.56 16.24
N ILE A 2 13.04 14.39 16.20
CA ILE A 2 11.69 14.00 16.60
C ILE A 2 10.81 13.98 15.36
N ILE A 3 10.17 12.84 15.07
CA ILE A 3 9.21 12.69 13.97
C ILE A 3 7.82 12.54 14.57
N TYR A 4 6.93 13.48 14.29
CA TYR A 4 5.55 13.35 14.75
C TYR A 4 4.77 12.40 13.84
N THR A 5 4.16 11.39 14.44
CA THR A 5 3.29 10.43 13.75
C THR A 5 1.87 10.57 14.25
N SER A 6 0.92 10.79 13.33
CA SER A 6 -0.50 10.66 13.62
C SER A 6 -0.85 9.18 13.64
N GLY A 7 -0.63 8.52 14.79
CA GLY A 7 -1.11 7.16 15.00
C GLY A 7 -2.64 7.09 14.96
N THR A 8 -3.20 5.89 15.12
CA THR A 8 -4.66 5.64 15.09
C THR A 8 -5.46 6.44 16.12
N THR A 9 -4.79 7.04 17.13
CA THR A 9 -5.39 7.76 18.27
C THR A 9 -5.66 9.24 18.01
N GLY A 10 -5.36 9.78 16.82
CA GLY A 10 -5.66 11.17 16.47
C GLY A 10 -4.65 12.20 16.99
N ASN A 11 -4.14 12.04 18.21
CA ASN A 11 -3.08 12.89 18.77
C ASN A 11 -1.69 12.48 18.23
N PRO A 12 -0.92 13.40 17.63
CA PRO A 12 0.43 13.11 17.15
C PRO A 12 1.37 12.71 18.29
N LYS A 13 2.09 11.61 18.12
CA LYS A 13 3.14 11.16 19.04
C LYS A 13 4.51 11.54 18.46
N GLY A 14 5.38 12.14 19.26
CA GLY A 14 6.73 12.47 18.84
C GLY A 14 7.64 11.25 18.96
N VAL A 15 7.99 10.60 17.86
CA VAL A 15 8.96 9.50 17.84
C VAL A 15 10.36 10.08 18.00
N ALA A 16 11.03 9.76 19.11
CA ALA A 16 12.41 10.19 19.33
C ALA A 16 13.37 9.26 18.58
N LEU A 17 14.10 9.80 17.61
CA LEU A 17 15.08 9.07 16.80
C LEU A 17 16.49 9.63 17.05
N THR A 18 17.42 8.77 17.40
CA THR A 18 18.81 9.11 17.69
C THR A 18 19.65 9.19 16.43
N HIS A 19 20.85 9.80 16.51
CA HIS A 19 21.83 9.76 15.43
C HIS A 19 22.22 8.31 15.09
N ALA A 20 22.43 7.46 16.11
CA ALA A 20 22.75 6.05 15.94
C ALA A 20 21.68 5.30 15.14
N ASN A 21 20.39 5.59 15.36
CA ASN A 21 19.32 4.98 14.59
C ASN A 21 19.45 5.29 13.08
N PHE A 22 19.69 6.55 12.71
CA PHE A 22 19.85 6.93 11.30
C PHE A 22 21.09 6.32 10.65
N ILE A 23 22.24 6.35 11.34
CA ILE A 23 23.48 5.77 10.82
C ILE A 23 23.34 4.26 10.62
N ALA A 24 22.81 3.54 11.62
CA ALA A 24 22.62 2.10 11.55
C ALA A 24 21.67 1.72 10.39
N THR A 25 20.53 2.39 10.26
CA THR A 25 19.59 2.11 9.17
C THR A 25 20.19 2.45 7.81
N ALA A 26 20.94 3.54 7.70
CA ALA A 26 21.61 3.92 6.44
C ALA A 26 22.68 2.90 6.04
N GLN A 27 23.51 2.44 6.99
CA GLN A 27 24.51 1.39 6.75
C GLN A 27 23.86 0.06 6.38
N GLY A 28 22.80 -0.36 7.08
CA GLY A 28 22.04 -1.55 6.75
C GLY A 28 21.44 -1.47 5.34
N ALA A 29 20.85 -0.32 4.97
CA ALA A 29 20.34 -0.09 3.63
C ALA A 29 21.46 -0.15 2.58
N ARG A 30 22.64 0.41 2.86
CA ARG A 30 23.82 0.35 1.97
C ARG A 30 24.35 -1.06 1.78
N GLN A 31 24.29 -1.94 2.78
CA GLN A 31 24.67 -3.35 2.61
C GLN A 31 23.74 -4.09 1.64
N VAL A 32 22.45 -3.72 1.60
CA VAL A 32 21.45 -4.40 0.77
C VAL A 32 21.30 -3.75 -0.61
N LEU A 33 21.40 -2.42 -0.69
CA LEU A 33 21.14 -1.61 -1.87
C LEU A 33 22.37 -0.81 -2.31
N GLY A 34 23.58 -1.24 -1.92
CA GLY A 34 24.83 -0.53 -2.20
C GLY A 34 25.04 -0.27 -3.69
N GLN A 35 24.67 -1.21 -4.56
CA GLN A 35 24.75 -1.02 -6.02
C GLN A 35 23.87 0.13 -6.55
N VAL A 36 22.86 0.57 -5.79
CA VAL A 36 22.07 1.75 -6.09
C VAL A 36 22.67 2.95 -5.36
N ILE A 37 22.89 2.85 -4.06
CA ILE A 37 23.30 3.99 -3.23
C ILE A 37 24.68 4.53 -3.65
N ASP A 38 25.59 3.64 -4.01
CA ASP A 38 26.99 3.96 -4.32
C ASP A 38 27.24 4.10 -5.82
N SER A 39 26.19 4.12 -6.64
CA SER A 39 26.33 4.34 -8.08
C SER A 39 26.32 5.84 -8.41
N PRO A 40 27.27 6.33 -9.22
CA PRO A 40 27.25 7.72 -9.71
C PRO A 40 26.08 7.97 -10.68
N GLU A 41 25.44 6.92 -11.20
CA GLU A 41 24.25 7.03 -12.06
C GLU A 41 22.96 7.18 -11.24
N THR A 42 23.04 7.11 -9.92
CA THR A 42 21.87 7.25 -9.05
C THR A 42 21.41 8.69 -9.01
N ARG A 43 20.14 8.88 -9.38
CA ARG A 43 19.46 10.17 -9.43
C ARG A 43 18.09 9.95 -8.79
N LEU A 44 17.91 10.45 -7.58
CA LEU A 44 16.65 10.33 -6.85
C LEU A 44 15.95 11.69 -6.80
N LEU A 45 14.69 11.73 -7.25
CA LEU A 45 13.83 12.89 -7.10
C LEU A 45 12.97 12.71 -5.84
N LEU A 46 13.20 13.53 -4.81
CA LEU A 46 12.47 13.51 -3.56
C LEU A 46 11.33 14.54 -3.60
N PHE A 47 10.10 14.03 -3.69
CA PHE A 47 8.87 14.82 -3.65
C PHE A 47 8.05 14.55 -2.37
N LEU A 48 8.55 13.69 -1.48
CA LEU A 48 7.96 13.43 -0.18
C LEU A 48 8.48 14.44 0.86
N PRO A 49 7.63 14.98 1.76
CA PRO A 49 8.08 15.90 2.78
C PRO A 49 9.16 15.29 3.68
N VAL A 50 10.25 16.02 3.94
CA VAL A 50 11.36 15.59 4.83
C VAL A 50 10.91 15.48 6.30
N ALA A 51 9.72 15.98 6.64
CA ALA A 51 9.07 15.68 7.92
C ALA A 51 8.75 14.18 8.09
N HIS A 52 8.59 13.43 6.99
CA HIS A 52 8.38 11.99 7.01
C HIS A 52 9.71 11.24 7.17
N VAL A 53 9.77 10.24 8.07
CA VAL A 53 11.01 9.52 8.40
C VAL A 53 11.69 8.91 7.18
N LEU A 54 10.91 8.33 6.25
CA LEU A 54 11.45 7.64 5.07
C LEU A 54 12.13 8.63 4.12
N ALA A 55 11.50 9.78 3.86
CA ALA A 55 12.06 10.83 3.02
C ALA A 55 13.36 11.36 3.64
N ARG A 56 13.35 11.59 4.96
CA ARG A 56 14.53 12.02 5.71
C ARG A 56 15.64 10.98 5.68
N LEU A 57 15.35 9.70 5.92
CA LEU A 57 16.37 8.64 5.84
C LEU A 57 16.96 8.55 4.44
N VAL A 58 16.12 8.47 3.40
CA VAL A 58 16.59 8.34 2.02
C VAL A 58 17.44 9.52 1.60
N MET A 59 17.10 10.74 2.05
CA MET A 59 17.97 11.90 1.87
C MET A 59 19.38 11.66 2.44
N HIS A 60 19.50 11.20 3.70
CA HIS A 60 20.83 10.88 4.28
C HIS A 60 21.54 9.76 3.52
N VAL A 61 20.81 8.70 3.13
CA VAL A 61 21.36 7.55 2.41
C VAL A 61 21.96 7.99 1.07
N ILE A 62 21.20 8.73 0.25
CA ILE A 62 21.69 9.21 -1.05
C ILE A 62 22.83 10.20 -0.89
N LEU A 63 22.76 11.14 0.06
CA LEU A 63 23.83 12.11 0.31
C LEU A 63 25.12 11.47 0.85
N SER A 64 25.04 10.29 1.47
CA SER A 64 26.21 9.50 1.90
C SER A 64 26.80 8.61 0.79
N GLY A 65 26.10 8.49 -0.34
CA GLY A 65 26.48 7.70 -1.50
C GLY A 65 27.18 8.54 -2.57
N GLN A 66 27.10 8.09 -3.83
CA GLN A 66 27.68 8.79 -4.99
C GLN A 66 26.63 9.45 -5.91
N GLY A 67 25.35 9.35 -5.55
CA GLY A 67 24.24 9.81 -6.38
C GLY A 67 23.91 11.29 -6.25
N VAL A 68 22.90 11.73 -7.02
CA VAL A 68 22.33 13.08 -7.00
C VAL A 68 20.92 13.04 -6.42
N LEU A 69 20.65 13.94 -5.47
CA LEU A 69 19.33 14.15 -4.90
C LEU A 69 18.70 15.45 -5.46
N GLY A 70 17.56 15.33 -6.13
CA GLY A 70 16.72 16.45 -6.53
C GLY A 70 15.53 16.61 -5.58
N PHE A 71 15.05 17.83 -5.39
CA PHE A 71 13.84 18.11 -4.62
C PHE A 71 12.74 18.62 -5.54
N SER A 72 11.53 18.09 -5.37
CA SER A 72 10.32 18.64 -6.00
C SER A 72 9.43 19.23 -4.90
N PRO A 73 8.91 20.46 -5.09
CA PRO A 73 8.13 21.16 -4.08
C PRO A 73 6.71 20.60 -3.93
N SER A 74 6.19 19.86 -4.92
CA SER A 74 4.82 19.37 -4.91
C SER A 74 4.59 18.20 -5.85
N ILE A 75 3.75 17.25 -5.43
CA ILE A 75 3.29 16.14 -6.27
C ILE A 75 2.46 16.61 -7.47
N LYS A 76 1.89 17.83 -7.43
CA LYS A 76 1.05 18.36 -8.52
C LYS A 76 1.81 18.45 -9.85
N ASN A 77 3.11 18.75 -9.81
CA ASN A 77 3.97 18.88 -10.98
C ASN A 77 4.93 17.69 -11.15
N LEU A 78 4.63 16.54 -10.53
CA LEU A 78 5.55 15.42 -10.45
C LEU A 78 5.98 14.87 -11.82
N LEU A 79 5.07 14.72 -12.78
CA LEU A 79 5.41 14.21 -14.11
C LEU A 79 6.37 15.14 -14.88
N PRO A 80 6.09 16.45 -15.01
CA PRO A 80 7.06 17.41 -15.55
C PRO A 80 8.42 17.36 -14.84
N ASP A 81 8.45 17.32 -13.51
CA ASP A 81 9.69 17.27 -12.73
C ASP A 81 10.49 15.98 -13.00
N ILE A 82 9.80 14.83 -13.10
CA ILE A 82 10.41 13.55 -13.47
C ILE A 82 11.03 13.64 -14.88
N GLN A 83 10.33 14.25 -15.84
CA GLN A 83 10.83 14.40 -17.21
C GLN A 83 12.07 15.29 -17.29
N ALA A 84 12.08 16.39 -16.53
CA ALA A 84 13.20 17.32 -16.47
C ALA A 84 14.41 16.72 -15.75
N PHE A 85 14.20 16.16 -14.56
CA PHE A 85 15.28 15.64 -13.71
C PHE A 85 15.83 14.29 -14.19
N LYS A 86 15.01 13.49 -14.90
CA LYS A 86 15.33 12.16 -15.41
C LYS A 86 15.90 11.24 -14.32
N PRO A 87 15.12 10.95 -13.26
CA PRO A 87 15.57 10.12 -12.14
C PRO A 87 15.86 8.69 -12.60
N SER A 88 16.81 8.03 -11.93
CA SER A 88 17.06 6.59 -12.07
C SER A 88 16.42 5.77 -10.95
N VAL A 89 16.06 6.43 -9.84
CA VAL A 89 15.33 5.86 -8.71
C VAL A 89 14.15 6.75 -8.35
N LEU A 90 12.97 6.15 -8.21
CA LEU A 90 11.79 6.83 -7.63
C LEU A 90 11.43 6.19 -6.28
N LEU A 91 11.28 7.03 -5.26
CA LEU A 91 10.71 6.64 -3.97
C LEU A 91 9.24 7.05 -3.96
N VAL A 92 8.33 6.08 -3.95
CA VAL A 92 6.91 6.34 -4.14
C VAL A 92 6.05 5.59 -3.12
N VAL A 93 4.84 6.08 -2.91
CA VAL A 93 3.78 5.31 -2.27
C VAL A 93 2.95 4.57 -3.33
N PRO A 94 2.34 3.42 -3.02
CA PRO A 94 1.53 2.64 -3.95
C PRO A 94 0.50 3.46 -4.75
N ARG A 95 -0.19 4.40 -4.09
CA ARG A 95 -1.18 5.28 -4.74
C ARG A 95 -0.63 6.10 -5.91
N VAL A 96 0.64 6.49 -5.87
CA VAL A 96 1.28 7.21 -6.99
C VAL A 96 1.45 6.28 -8.19
N LEU A 97 1.85 5.02 -7.96
CA LEU A 97 1.97 4.00 -9.01
C LEU A 97 0.62 3.66 -9.63
N GLU A 98 -0.44 3.62 -8.83
CA GLU A 98 -1.82 3.42 -9.31
C GLU A 98 -2.24 4.56 -10.22
N LYS A 99 -2.06 5.81 -9.78
CA LYS A 99 -2.41 7.00 -10.57
C LYS A 99 -1.67 7.04 -11.90
N VAL A 100 -0.37 6.74 -11.92
CA VAL A 100 0.40 6.66 -13.17
C VAL A 100 -0.16 5.57 -14.09
N TYR A 101 -0.46 4.38 -13.56
CA TYR A 101 -1.03 3.29 -14.35
C TYR A 101 -2.40 3.67 -14.93
N ASN A 102 -3.27 4.24 -14.11
CA ASN A 102 -4.62 4.67 -14.51
C ASN A 102 -4.55 5.79 -15.55
N ALA A 103 -3.67 6.79 -15.38
CA ALA A 103 -3.47 7.85 -16.36
C ALA A 103 -2.96 7.30 -17.70
N ALA A 104 -2.01 6.35 -17.68
CA ALA A 104 -1.50 5.71 -18.89
C ALA A 104 -2.59 4.88 -19.61
N SER A 105 -3.38 4.13 -18.84
CA SER A 105 -4.55 3.39 -19.33
C SER A 105 -5.61 4.33 -19.90
N SER A 106 -5.82 5.48 -19.24
CA SER A 106 -6.78 6.48 -19.69
C SER A 106 -6.38 7.08 -21.02
N LYS A 107 -5.13 7.56 -21.12
CA LYS A 107 -4.52 8.13 -22.34
C LYS A 107 -4.49 7.15 -23.51
N ALA A 108 -4.38 5.84 -23.25
CA ALA A 108 -4.49 4.82 -24.30
C ALA A 108 -5.89 4.76 -24.95
N GLY A 109 -6.90 5.32 -24.28
CA GLY A 109 -8.25 5.45 -24.81
C GLY A 109 -9.02 4.12 -24.86
N GLY A 110 -10.07 4.10 -25.69
CA GLY A 110 -10.76 2.89 -26.13
C GLY A 110 -10.19 2.34 -27.45
N GLY A 111 -10.94 1.44 -28.09
CA GLY A 111 -10.59 0.92 -29.42
C GLY A 111 -9.29 0.09 -29.46
N ILE A 112 -8.58 0.15 -30.58
CA ILE A 112 -7.37 -0.66 -30.83
C ILE A 112 -6.25 -0.30 -29.85
N LYS A 113 -6.02 0.99 -29.59
CA LYS A 113 -4.98 1.47 -28.68
C LYS A 113 -5.24 1.03 -27.23
N GLY A 114 -6.48 1.12 -26.77
CA GLY A 114 -6.89 0.60 -25.45
C GLY A 114 -6.73 -0.91 -25.31
N ARG A 115 -7.18 -1.69 -26.32
CA ARG A 115 -6.99 -3.15 -26.36
C ARG A 115 -5.52 -3.55 -26.35
N MET A 116 -4.68 -2.82 -27.09
CA MET A 116 -3.24 -3.05 -27.13
C MET A 116 -2.57 -2.73 -25.80
N PHE A 117 -3.00 -1.67 -25.10
CA PHE A 117 -2.53 -1.37 -23.75
C PHE A 117 -2.89 -2.49 -22.77
N ALA A 118 -4.16 -2.88 -22.74
CA ALA A 118 -4.64 -3.94 -21.84
C ALA A 118 -3.92 -5.28 -22.10
N TRP A 119 -3.72 -5.62 -23.38
CA TRP A 119 -2.95 -6.80 -23.78
C TRP A 119 -1.49 -6.70 -23.33
N SER A 120 -0.83 -5.55 -23.54
CA SER A 120 0.56 -5.32 -23.15
C SER A 120 0.75 -5.39 -21.63
N ALA A 121 -0.16 -4.79 -20.87
CA ALA A 121 -0.17 -4.88 -19.41
C ALA A 121 -0.35 -6.32 -18.92
N LYS A 122 -1.20 -7.11 -19.59
CA LYS A 122 -1.34 -8.55 -19.32
C LYS A 122 -0.05 -9.32 -19.61
N GLN A 123 0.65 -9.01 -20.70
CA GLN A 123 1.93 -9.65 -21.02
C GLN A 123 3.01 -9.29 -20.00
N ALA A 124 3.11 -8.03 -19.56
CA ALA A 124 4.02 -7.60 -18.50
C ALA A 124 3.80 -8.42 -17.22
N ARG A 125 2.56 -8.48 -16.73
CA ARG A 125 2.21 -9.26 -15.52
C ARG A 125 2.56 -10.74 -15.68
N THR A 126 2.17 -11.34 -16.81
CA THR A 126 2.41 -12.76 -17.08
C THR A 126 3.91 -13.09 -17.17
N TYR A 127 4.69 -12.17 -17.73
CA TYR A 127 6.15 -12.30 -17.81
C TYR A 127 6.79 -12.20 -16.42
N SER A 128 6.38 -11.23 -15.60
CA SER A 128 6.85 -11.08 -14.22
C SER A 128 6.54 -12.34 -13.38
N LEU A 129 5.29 -12.80 -13.38
CA LEU A 129 4.89 -14.04 -12.69
C LEU A 129 5.68 -15.27 -13.15
N ALA A 130 6.02 -15.35 -14.43
CA ALA A 130 6.83 -16.45 -14.95
C ALA A 130 8.31 -16.33 -14.56
N SER A 131 8.81 -15.10 -14.37
CA SER A 131 10.19 -14.82 -13.98
C SER A 131 10.49 -15.19 -12.52
N GLU A 132 9.47 -15.31 -11.67
CA GLU A 132 9.63 -15.80 -10.29
C GLU A 132 9.80 -17.32 -10.20
N LYS A 133 9.50 -18.05 -11.29
CA LYS A 133 9.66 -19.51 -11.34
C LYS A 133 11.10 -19.89 -11.66
N THR A 134 11.54 -21.04 -11.17
CA THR A 134 12.91 -21.55 -11.35
C THR A 134 13.39 -21.55 -12.80
N PHE A 135 12.52 -21.91 -13.75
CA PHE A 135 12.85 -21.97 -15.17
C PHE A 135 12.58 -20.67 -15.94
N GLY A 136 12.02 -19.65 -15.28
CA GLY A 136 11.69 -18.37 -15.88
C GLY A 136 10.60 -18.44 -16.97
N PRO A 137 10.46 -17.37 -17.78
CA PRO A 137 9.51 -17.32 -18.89
C PRO A 137 9.98 -18.16 -20.09
N GLY A 138 9.13 -19.05 -20.59
CA GLY A 138 9.40 -19.79 -21.83
C GLY A 138 9.49 -18.90 -23.09
N PRO A 139 10.02 -19.41 -24.22
CA PRO A 139 10.34 -18.63 -25.42
C PRO A 139 9.17 -17.80 -25.95
N PHE A 140 7.97 -18.37 -25.98
CA PHE A 140 6.77 -17.70 -26.46
C PHE A 140 6.35 -16.51 -25.59
N LYS A 141 6.52 -16.61 -24.26
CA LYS A 141 6.26 -15.50 -23.34
C LYS A 141 7.29 -14.39 -23.52
N LYS A 142 8.56 -14.71 -23.78
CA LYS A 142 9.61 -13.73 -24.09
C LYS A 142 9.30 -12.95 -25.37
N ILE A 143 8.88 -13.64 -26.45
CA ILE A 143 8.52 -12.98 -27.72
C ILE A 143 7.31 -12.05 -27.53
N ARG A 144 6.22 -12.53 -26.90
CA ARG A 144 5.04 -11.70 -26.63
C ARG A 144 5.35 -10.49 -25.77
N HIS A 145 6.21 -10.67 -24.76
CA HIS A 145 6.69 -9.59 -23.92
C HIS A 145 7.50 -8.56 -24.71
N GLY A 146 8.43 -8.99 -25.58
CA GLY A 146 9.20 -8.09 -26.45
C GLY A 146 8.31 -7.26 -27.38
N ILE A 147 7.25 -7.86 -27.94
CA ILE A 147 6.26 -7.13 -28.75
C ILE A 147 5.50 -6.10 -27.90
N ALA A 148 5.00 -6.50 -26.71
CA ALA A 148 4.36 -5.59 -25.78
C ALA A 148 5.28 -4.42 -25.38
N ASP A 149 6.57 -4.71 -25.22
CA ASP A 149 7.59 -3.75 -24.85
C ASP A 149 7.76 -2.66 -25.91
N ALA A 150 7.94 -3.07 -27.17
CA ALA A 150 8.10 -2.16 -28.29
C ALA A 150 6.87 -1.29 -28.54
N LEU A 151 5.67 -1.85 -28.36
CA LEU A 151 4.41 -1.15 -28.69
C LEU A 151 3.97 -0.16 -27.60
N VAL A 152 4.06 -0.56 -26.33
CA VAL A 152 3.43 0.15 -25.20
C VAL A 152 4.39 0.35 -24.02
N LEU A 153 5.05 -0.70 -23.51
CA LEU A 153 5.75 -0.60 -22.21
C LEU A 153 6.92 0.39 -22.26
N LYS A 154 7.67 0.43 -23.38
CA LYS A 154 8.75 1.41 -23.59
C LYS A 154 8.26 2.86 -23.52
N LYS A 155 7.05 3.14 -24.02
CA LYS A 155 6.45 4.49 -23.96
C LYS A 155 6.08 4.85 -22.54
N ILE A 156 5.51 3.92 -21.77
CA ILE A 156 5.20 4.15 -20.35
C ILE A 156 6.48 4.40 -19.55
N ARG A 157 7.54 3.61 -19.76
CA ARG A 157 8.85 3.87 -19.15
C ARG A 157 9.38 5.25 -19.50
N SER A 158 9.28 5.68 -20.76
CA SER A 158 9.75 7.02 -21.14
C SER A 158 9.02 8.16 -20.41
N VAL A 159 7.73 7.99 -20.07
CA VAL A 159 6.94 8.97 -19.29
C VAL A 159 7.40 9.03 -17.83
N LEU A 160 7.94 7.94 -17.29
CA LEU A 160 8.53 7.89 -15.95
C LEU A 160 10.01 8.30 -15.91
N GLY A 161 10.56 8.69 -17.06
CA GLY A 161 11.95 9.10 -17.23
C GLY A 161 12.79 8.01 -17.89
N PRO A 162 13.64 8.36 -18.88
CA PRO A 162 14.41 7.38 -19.65
C PRO A 162 15.46 6.62 -18.82
N ASN A 163 15.86 7.19 -17.67
CA ASN A 163 16.88 6.62 -16.80
C ASN A 163 16.30 5.72 -15.71
N LEU A 164 14.98 5.63 -15.57
CA LEU A 164 14.34 4.94 -14.46
C LEU A 164 14.64 3.44 -14.49
N ARG A 165 15.35 2.96 -13.47
CA ARG A 165 15.69 1.54 -13.28
C ARG A 165 15.05 0.94 -12.03
N TYR A 166 14.89 1.76 -10.99
CA TYR A 166 14.44 1.31 -9.68
C TYR A 166 13.23 2.11 -9.20
N ILE A 167 12.25 1.40 -8.65
CA ILE A 167 11.17 2.01 -7.86
C ILE A 167 11.23 1.39 -6.48
N VAL A 168 11.34 2.24 -5.45
CA VAL A 168 11.21 1.84 -4.06
C VAL A 168 9.80 2.20 -3.59
N SER A 169 9.02 1.20 -3.20
CA SER A 169 7.65 1.37 -2.73
C SER A 169 7.55 1.01 -1.25
N GLY A 170 6.89 1.85 -0.48
CA GLY A 170 6.65 1.61 0.94
C GLY A 170 5.60 2.56 1.51
N GLY A 171 5.40 2.47 2.83
CA GLY A 171 4.43 3.29 3.54
C GLY A 171 2.98 2.79 3.47
N ALA A 172 2.62 2.03 2.44
CA ALA A 172 1.33 1.32 2.36
C ALA A 172 1.51 -0.02 1.60
N PRO A 173 0.58 -0.96 1.74
CA PRO A 173 0.53 -2.16 0.92
C PRO A 173 0.45 -1.84 -0.58
N LEU A 174 1.10 -2.67 -1.40
CA LEU A 174 1.08 -2.54 -2.86
C LEU A 174 0.36 -3.74 -3.48
N ALA A 175 -0.66 -3.47 -4.29
CA ALA A 175 -1.37 -4.50 -5.03
C ALA A 175 -0.42 -5.34 -5.89
N THR A 176 -0.48 -6.66 -5.73
CA THR A 176 0.41 -7.62 -6.42
C THR A 176 0.32 -7.52 -7.94
N ASP A 177 -0.89 -7.29 -8.47
CA ASP A 177 -1.13 -7.09 -9.90
C ASP A 177 -0.44 -5.84 -10.47
N LEU A 178 -0.34 -4.79 -9.64
CA LEU A 178 0.37 -3.57 -10.00
C LEU A 178 1.88 -3.78 -9.89
N ALA A 179 2.34 -4.48 -8.85
CA ALA A 179 3.74 -4.85 -8.68
C ALA A 179 4.26 -5.68 -9.87
N HIS A 180 3.52 -6.72 -10.29
CA HIS A 180 3.86 -7.53 -11.46
C HIS A 180 3.83 -6.74 -12.77
N PHE A 181 2.98 -5.72 -12.89
CA PHE A 181 2.96 -4.85 -14.06
C PHE A 181 4.27 -4.04 -14.17
N TYR A 182 4.69 -3.38 -13.10
CA TYR A 182 5.92 -2.58 -13.10
C TYR A 182 7.18 -3.46 -13.22
N ALA A 183 7.25 -4.56 -12.49
CA ALA A 183 8.33 -5.54 -12.62
C ALA A 183 8.39 -6.11 -14.04
N GLY A 184 7.23 -6.45 -14.61
CA GLY A 184 7.09 -6.93 -15.98
C GLY A 184 7.44 -5.88 -17.03
N MET A 185 7.42 -4.59 -16.70
CA MET A 185 7.90 -3.52 -17.58
C MET A 185 9.43 -3.39 -17.56
N GLY A 186 10.15 -4.24 -16.81
CA GLY A 186 11.61 -4.20 -16.72
C GLY A 186 12.13 -3.16 -15.72
N ILE A 187 11.25 -2.64 -14.84
CA ILE A 187 11.66 -1.82 -13.70
C ILE A 187 11.89 -2.73 -12.51
N THR A 188 13.01 -2.55 -11.81
CA THR A 188 13.25 -3.26 -10.55
C THR A 188 12.43 -2.59 -9.44
N LEU A 189 11.29 -3.19 -9.12
CA LEU A 189 10.45 -2.77 -8.01
C LEU A 189 10.97 -3.39 -6.71
N ILE A 190 11.22 -2.56 -5.70
CA ILE A 190 11.73 -2.92 -4.39
C ILE A 190 10.68 -2.49 -3.37
N GLN A 191 10.15 -3.45 -2.62
CA GLN A 191 9.25 -3.16 -1.51
C GLN A 191 10.03 -3.09 -0.20
N GLY A 192 9.57 -2.23 0.71
CA GLY A 192 10.09 -2.13 2.06
C GLY A 192 8.98 -1.88 3.08
N TYR A 193 9.18 -2.41 4.27
CA TYR A 193 8.29 -2.24 5.41
C TYR A 193 9.01 -1.58 6.57
N GLY A 194 8.32 -0.65 7.21
CA GLY A 194 8.79 0.00 8.42
C GLY A 194 7.88 1.15 8.84
N LEU A 195 8.16 1.68 10.02
CA LEU A 195 7.38 2.71 10.69
C LEU A 195 8.28 3.91 11.05
N SER A 196 7.65 4.97 11.56
CA SER A 196 8.39 6.08 12.18
C SER A 196 9.27 5.58 13.32
N GLU A 197 8.71 4.69 14.13
CA GLU A 197 9.28 4.02 15.30
C GLU A 197 10.45 3.09 14.95
N THR A 198 10.64 2.73 13.67
CA THR A 198 11.75 1.91 13.18
C THR A 198 12.72 2.70 12.29
N THR A 199 12.71 4.03 12.37
CA THR A 199 13.60 4.91 11.57
C THR A 199 13.49 4.66 10.07
N GLY A 200 12.27 4.42 9.56
CA GLY A 200 12.06 4.01 8.18
C GLY A 200 12.05 2.49 8.04
N PRO A 201 12.61 1.90 6.97
CA PRO A 201 12.49 0.48 6.70
C PRO A 201 13.18 -0.36 7.79
N ILE A 202 12.51 -1.40 8.24
CA ILE A 202 13.08 -2.48 9.07
C ILE A 202 13.24 -3.78 8.29
N ALA A 203 12.47 -3.94 7.21
CA ALA A 203 12.64 -4.99 6.22
C ALA A 203 12.62 -4.40 4.80
N VAL A 204 13.43 -4.95 3.91
CA VAL A 204 13.49 -4.52 2.51
C VAL A 204 13.82 -5.69 1.59
N GLN A 205 13.29 -5.66 0.37
CA GLN A 205 13.66 -6.64 -0.64
C GLN A 205 15.07 -6.35 -1.19
N HIS A 206 15.79 -7.42 -1.56
CA HIS A 206 17.14 -7.35 -2.12
C HIS A 206 17.08 -7.43 -3.63
N ILE A 207 17.83 -6.60 -4.35
CA ILE A 207 17.83 -6.64 -5.82
C ILE A 207 18.17 -8.06 -6.32
N GLY A 208 17.35 -8.57 -7.24
CA GLY A 208 17.43 -9.96 -7.73
C GLY A 208 16.71 -11.00 -6.86
N LYS A 209 16.24 -10.63 -5.66
CA LYS A 209 15.43 -11.44 -4.72
C LYS A 209 14.22 -10.63 -4.22
N ASN A 210 13.39 -10.17 -5.16
CA ASN A 210 12.19 -9.35 -4.92
C ASN A 210 10.90 -10.14 -5.22
N PRO A 211 10.54 -11.19 -4.46
CA PRO A 211 9.29 -11.90 -4.71
C PRO A 211 8.10 -10.98 -4.47
N VAL A 212 7.19 -10.87 -5.43
CA VAL A 212 6.00 -10.02 -5.30
C VAL A 212 5.13 -10.52 -4.15
N GLY A 213 4.57 -9.57 -3.40
CA GLY A 213 3.75 -9.84 -2.21
C GLY A 213 4.53 -9.89 -0.89
N THR A 214 5.87 -9.86 -0.91
CA THR A 214 6.68 -9.73 0.31
C THR A 214 7.26 -8.32 0.46
N VAL A 215 7.65 -7.94 1.68
CA VAL A 215 8.38 -6.70 1.98
C VAL A 215 9.87 -6.94 2.22
N GLY A 216 10.33 -8.18 2.06
CA GLY A 216 11.74 -8.54 2.09
C GLY A 216 12.23 -9.16 3.38
N LEU A 217 13.55 -9.09 3.56
CA LEU A 217 14.26 -9.60 4.73
C LEU A 217 14.53 -8.45 5.72
N PRO A 218 14.70 -8.73 7.02
CA PRO A 218 15.14 -7.73 7.99
C PRO A 218 16.44 -7.06 7.53
N LEU A 219 16.51 -5.73 7.65
CA LEU A 219 17.77 -5.02 7.43
C LEU A 219 18.83 -5.48 8.44
N PRO A 220 20.12 -5.56 8.03
CA PRO A 220 21.21 -5.92 8.93
C PRO A 220 21.16 -5.13 10.26
N GLY A 221 21.37 -5.84 11.37
CA GLY A 221 21.27 -5.25 12.72
C GLY A 221 19.86 -5.22 13.31
N ASN A 222 18.86 -5.77 12.61
CA ASN A 222 17.48 -5.85 13.07
C ASN A 222 16.96 -7.29 13.07
N PHE A 223 16.03 -7.55 13.99
CA PHE A 223 15.42 -8.84 14.25
C PHE A 223 13.91 -8.70 14.21
N ILE A 224 13.24 -9.68 13.60
CA ILE A 224 11.79 -9.74 13.47
C ILE A 224 11.32 -11.11 13.96
N LYS A 225 10.23 -11.14 14.72
CA LYS A 225 9.51 -12.37 15.06
C LYS A 225 8.00 -12.13 14.97
N ILE A 226 7.23 -13.20 14.80
CA ILE A 226 5.77 -13.17 14.80
C ILE A 226 5.26 -13.65 16.15
N ALA A 227 4.42 -12.85 16.81
CA ALA A 227 3.77 -13.20 18.07
C ALA A 227 2.66 -14.26 17.85
N LYS A 228 2.14 -14.83 18.94
CA LYS A 228 1.11 -15.89 18.88
C LYS A 228 -0.18 -15.43 18.19
N ASP A 229 -0.50 -14.15 18.27
CA ASP A 229 -1.66 -13.52 17.65
C ASP A 229 -1.38 -12.98 16.24
N GLY A 230 -0.19 -13.26 15.68
CA GLY A 230 0.21 -12.83 14.34
C GLY A 230 0.86 -11.44 14.29
N GLU A 231 0.98 -10.74 15.42
CA GLU A 231 1.62 -9.42 15.47
C GLU A 231 3.12 -9.50 15.14
N ILE A 232 3.60 -8.57 14.32
CA ILE A 232 5.01 -8.41 14.00
C ILE A 232 5.69 -7.70 15.17
N LEU A 233 6.66 -8.36 15.78
CA LEU A 233 7.51 -7.80 16.82
C LEU A 233 8.90 -7.57 16.28
N VAL A 234 9.45 -6.40 16.55
CA VAL A 234 10.76 -6.01 16.02
C VAL A 234 11.70 -5.52 17.11
N ARG A 235 12.99 -5.75 16.91
CA ARG A 235 14.07 -5.27 17.78
C ARG A 235 15.29 -5.00 16.93
N GLY A 236 16.01 -3.91 17.20
CA GLY A 236 17.25 -3.65 16.48
C GLY A 236 17.69 -2.21 16.59
N GLN A 237 18.77 -1.91 15.88
CA GLN A 237 19.39 -0.58 15.91
C GLN A 237 18.51 0.50 15.27
N SER A 238 17.53 0.13 14.42
CA SER A 238 16.62 1.09 13.81
C SER A 238 15.42 1.46 14.70
N VAL A 239 15.17 0.71 15.78
CA VAL A 239 14.01 0.92 16.66
C VAL A 239 14.26 2.12 17.59
N MET A 240 13.24 2.95 17.75
CA MET A 240 13.27 4.12 18.62
C MET A 240 13.54 3.72 20.09
N PRO A 241 14.22 4.57 20.88
CA PRO A 241 14.24 4.44 22.33
C PRO A 241 12.86 4.67 22.98
N GLY A 242 11.98 5.44 22.33
CA GLY A 242 10.64 5.72 22.83
C GLY A 242 10.01 6.98 22.26
N TYR A 243 8.83 7.30 22.76
CA TYR A 243 8.13 8.54 22.43
C TYR A 243 8.58 9.70 23.32
N TYR A 244 8.78 10.87 22.72
CA TYR A 244 9.25 12.09 23.38
C TYR A 244 8.24 12.55 24.45
N HIS A 245 8.69 12.58 25.71
CA HIS A 245 7.88 12.93 26.89
C HIS A 245 6.61 12.08 27.08
N LEU A 246 6.61 10.83 26.59
CA LEU A 246 5.46 9.92 26.67
C LEU A 246 5.92 8.51 27.13
N PRO A 247 6.41 8.36 28.38
CA PRO A 247 6.93 7.09 28.89
C PRO A 247 5.87 5.99 28.99
N GLU A 248 4.63 6.32 29.37
CA GLU A 248 3.53 5.35 29.47
C GLU A 248 3.20 4.73 28.10
N GLN A 249 3.05 5.57 27.08
CA GLN A 249 2.80 5.12 25.70
C GLN A 249 4.00 4.38 25.10
N THR A 250 5.21 4.63 25.62
CA THR A 250 6.42 3.87 25.26
C THR A 250 6.36 2.48 25.86
N ALA A 251 5.97 2.37 27.14
CA ALA A 251 5.79 1.08 27.81
C ALA A 251 4.67 0.24 27.18
N GLU A 252 3.60 0.86 26.67
CA GLU A 252 2.52 0.16 25.96
C GLU A 252 3.02 -0.61 24.72
N VAL A 253 3.97 -0.04 23.98
CA VAL A 253 4.49 -0.62 22.72
C VAL A 253 5.79 -1.38 22.91
N MET A 254 6.44 -1.28 24.07
CA MET A 254 7.65 -2.02 24.44
C MET A 254 7.53 -2.53 25.89
N PRO A 255 6.55 -3.40 26.20
CA PRO A 255 6.23 -3.80 27.57
C PRO A 255 7.38 -4.56 28.26
N ASP A 256 8.23 -5.23 27.49
CA ASP A 256 9.41 -5.95 27.98
C ASP A 256 10.72 -5.14 27.82
N GLY A 257 10.63 -3.89 27.34
CA GLY A 257 11.76 -3.02 27.02
C GLY A 257 12.69 -3.53 25.92
N LYS A 258 12.35 -4.63 25.23
CA LYS A 258 13.22 -5.31 24.26
C LYS A 258 12.59 -5.40 22.88
N TRP A 259 11.32 -5.74 22.79
CA TRP A 259 10.59 -5.92 21.54
C TRP A 259 9.57 -4.81 21.37
N PHE A 260 9.65 -4.12 20.24
CA PHE A 260 8.64 -3.17 19.82
C PHE A 260 7.48 -3.90 19.15
N HIS A 261 6.29 -3.69 19.70
CA HIS A 261 5.00 -4.13 19.18
C HIS A 261 4.55 -3.18 18.09
N THR A 262 4.62 -3.62 16.83
CA THR A 262 4.33 -2.76 15.67
C THR A 262 2.85 -2.43 15.51
N GLY A 263 1.95 -3.25 16.09
CA GLY A 263 0.53 -3.20 15.81
C GLY A 263 0.14 -3.71 14.41
N ASP A 264 1.10 -4.16 13.61
CA ASP A 264 0.89 -4.73 12.27
C ASP A 264 0.96 -6.27 12.35
N LEU A 265 0.16 -6.94 11.53
CA LEU A 265 0.08 -8.39 11.43
C LEU A 265 0.90 -8.87 10.23
N GLY A 266 1.51 -10.04 10.35
CA GLY A 266 2.29 -10.60 9.25
C GLY A 266 2.67 -12.07 9.41
N SER A 267 3.40 -12.55 8.41
CA SER A 267 3.97 -13.90 8.41
C SER A 267 5.37 -13.88 7.82
N ILE A 268 6.21 -14.84 8.25
CA ILE A 268 7.57 -15.04 7.73
C ILE A 268 7.61 -16.42 7.08
N ASP A 269 8.03 -16.47 5.82
CA ASP A 269 8.16 -17.74 5.10
C ASP A 269 9.47 -18.48 5.47
N ARG A 270 9.66 -19.69 4.92
CA ARG A 270 10.87 -20.51 5.17
C ARG A 270 12.17 -19.87 4.66
N LYS A 271 12.09 -18.87 3.77
CA LYS A 271 13.22 -18.11 3.25
C LYS A 271 13.47 -16.83 4.05
N GLY A 272 12.70 -16.59 5.12
CA GLY A 272 12.80 -15.41 5.96
C GLY A 272 12.06 -14.18 5.41
N GLN A 273 11.31 -14.32 4.32
CA GLN A 273 10.60 -13.21 3.69
C GLN A 273 9.39 -12.81 4.53
N LEU A 274 9.32 -11.54 4.92
CA LEU A 274 8.20 -10.97 5.64
C LEU A 274 7.06 -10.60 4.67
N THR A 275 5.83 -10.94 5.04
CA THR A 275 4.60 -10.50 4.37
C THR A 275 3.71 -9.81 5.39
N ILE A 276 3.22 -8.61 5.05
CA ILE A 276 2.28 -7.85 5.88
C ILE A 276 0.86 -8.32 5.52
N THR A 277 0.06 -8.66 6.52
CA THR A 277 -1.28 -9.24 6.33
C THR A 277 -2.39 -8.35 6.89
N GLY A 278 -2.07 -7.23 7.52
CA GLY A 278 -3.03 -6.23 7.97
C GLY A 278 -2.55 -5.45 9.19
N ARG A 279 -3.45 -4.64 9.77
CA ARG A 279 -3.23 -3.97 11.05
C ARG A 279 -4.15 -4.51 12.14
N LYS A 280 -3.58 -4.78 13.31
CA LYS A 280 -4.31 -5.32 14.47
C LYS A 280 -5.47 -4.42 14.90
N LYS A 281 -5.31 -3.09 14.78
CA LYS A 281 -6.35 -2.10 15.12
C LYS A 281 -7.39 -1.85 14.02
N GLU A 282 -7.18 -2.38 12.81
CA GLU A 282 -8.10 -2.24 11.67
C GLU A 282 -8.72 -3.57 11.24
N LEU A 283 -8.40 -4.64 11.97
CA LEU A 283 -8.98 -5.96 11.76
C LEU A 283 -10.49 -5.89 12.01
N ILE A 284 -11.26 -6.27 11.00
CA ILE A 284 -12.71 -6.37 11.10
C ILE A 284 -13.04 -7.72 11.71
N VAL A 285 -13.79 -7.71 12.81
CA VAL A 285 -14.34 -8.94 13.41
C VAL A 285 -15.83 -8.94 13.12
N THR A 286 -16.23 -9.73 12.13
CA THR A 286 -17.66 -9.89 11.80
C THR A 286 -18.44 -10.48 12.98
N ALA A 287 -19.76 -10.31 13.00
CA ALA A 287 -20.62 -10.89 14.04
C ALA A 287 -20.50 -12.43 14.15
N GLY A 288 -20.06 -13.10 13.07
CA GLY A 288 -19.73 -14.52 13.05
C GLY A 288 -18.37 -14.87 13.67
N GLY A 289 -17.64 -13.90 14.24
CA GLY A 289 -16.32 -14.09 14.85
C GLY A 289 -15.18 -14.27 13.84
N LYS A 290 -15.42 -14.03 12.54
CA LYS A 290 -14.38 -14.10 11.51
C LYS A 290 -13.59 -12.80 11.47
N ASN A 291 -12.27 -12.94 11.63
CA ASN A 291 -11.28 -11.88 11.45
C ASN A 291 -11.03 -11.65 9.95
N VAL A 292 -11.14 -10.40 9.51
CA VAL A 292 -10.98 -9.96 8.13
C VAL A 292 -10.02 -8.79 8.11
N SER A 293 -8.94 -8.92 7.33
CA SER A 293 -8.05 -7.80 7.02
C SER A 293 -8.60 -7.02 5.83
N PRO A 294 -9.07 -5.77 6.01
CA PRO A 294 -9.67 -5.00 4.92
C PRO A 294 -8.68 -4.71 3.78
N GLU A 295 -7.40 -4.50 4.12
CA GLU A 295 -6.34 -4.11 3.18
C GLU A 295 -6.26 -5.03 1.96
N ILE A 296 -6.40 -6.34 2.13
CA ILE A 296 -6.32 -7.33 1.02
C ILE A 296 -7.36 -7.03 -0.07
N LEU A 297 -8.57 -6.67 0.34
CA LEU A 297 -9.67 -6.33 -0.57
C LEU A 297 -9.51 -4.92 -1.12
N GLU A 298 -9.14 -3.97 -0.27
CA GLU A 298 -8.97 -2.56 -0.62
C GLU A 298 -7.88 -2.36 -1.67
N ASP A 299 -6.71 -2.98 -1.49
CA ASP A 299 -5.59 -2.88 -2.41
C ASP A 299 -5.94 -3.42 -3.80
N SER A 300 -6.69 -4.53 -3.83
CA SER A 300 -7.16 -5.13 -5.09
C SER A 300 -8.08 -4.16 -5.83
N LEU A 301 -9.01 -3.53 -5.11
CA LEU A 301 -9.99 -2.59 -5.64
C LEU A 301 -9.38 -1.23 -6.03
N ALA A 302 -8.34 -0.78 -5.33
CA ALA A 302 -7.67 0.50 -5.59
C ALA A 302 -7.09 0.60 -7.01
N THR A 303 -6.85 -0.54 -7.68
CA THR A 303 -6.39 -0.59 -9.07
C THR A 303 -7.47 -0.27 -10.11
N HIS A 304 -8.74 -0.13 -9.72
CA HIS A 304 -9.84 0.14 -10.63
C HIS A 304 -9.92 1.64 -10.99
N PRO A 305 -10.08 2.02 -12.28
CA PRO A 305 -10.02 3.42 -12.71
C PRO A 305 -11.15 4.30 -12.17
N LEU A 306 -12.32 3.73 -11.87
CA LEU A 306 -13.42 4.48 -11.27
C LEU A 306 -13.27 4.72 -9.77
N ILE A 307 -12.38 4.02 -9.06
CA ILE A 307 -12.32 4.06 -7.59
C ILE A 307 -11.30 5.11 -7.12
N ALA A 308 -11.78 6.18 -6.49
CA ALA A 308 -10.93 7.13 -5.77
C ALA A 308 -10.48 6.54 -4.44
N ASN A 309 -11.45 6.05 -3.66
CA ASN A 309 -11.20 5.42 -2.37
C ASN A 309 -12.18 4.27 -2.18
N VAL A 310 -11.72 3.26 -1.45
CA VAL A 310 -12.54 2.16 -0.97
C VAL A 310 -12.31 2.01 0.53
N ILE A 311 -13.39 1.78 1.26
CA ILE A 311 -13.35 1.45 2.69
C ILE A 311 -14.17 0.19 2.91
N VAL A 312 -13.47 -0.91 3.17
CA VAL A 312 -14.07 -2.17 3.57
C VAL A 312 -14.57 -2.05 5.00
N VAL A 313 -15.82 -2.48 5.22
CA VAL A 313 -16.54 -2.38 6.49
C VAL A 313 -17.14 -3.73 6.86
N GLY A 314 -17.59 -3.87 8.10
CA GLY A 314 -18.23 -5.11 8.56
C GLY A 314 -17.92 -5.50 9.99
N ASP A 315 -17.31 -4.61 10.77
CA ASP A 315 -17.00 -4.87 12.16
C ASP A 315 -18.29 -5.00 12.96
N GLN A 316 -18.44 -6.13 13.67
CA GLN A 316 -19.66 -6.54 14.35
C GLN A 316 -20.91 -6.56 13.45
N ARG A 317 -20.73 -6.81 12.16
CA ARG A 317 -21.82 -6.95 11.17
C ARG A 317 -21.88 -8.38 10.61
N PRO A 318 -23.03 -8.82 10.06
CA PRO A 318 -23.21 -10.19 9.57
C PRO A 318 -22.34 -10.54 8.35
N PHE A 319 -21.85 -9.53 7.62
CA PHE A 319 -21.00 -9.71 6.45
C PHE A 319 -20.09 -8.51 6.21
N VAL A 320 -19.07 -8.73 5.37
CA VAL A 320 -18.17 -7.68 4.89
C VAL A 320 -18.87 -6.84 3.80
N GLY A 321 -18.84 -5.53 3.95
CA GLY A 321 -19.33 -4.55 2.97
C GLY A 321 -18.21 -3.61 2.50
N ALA A 322 -18.53 -2.70 1.58
CA ALA A 322 -17.60 -1.67 1.14
C ALA A 322 -18.29 -0.33 0.83
N LEU A 323 -17.62 0.77 1.16
CA LEU A 323 -17.97 2.11 0.69
C LEU A 323 -16.98 2.52 -0.41
N PHE A 324 -17.50 3.05 -1.51
CA PHE A 324 -16.71 3.55 -2.63
C PHE A 324 -16.92 5.04 -2.84
N THR A 325 -15.86 5.76 -3.18
CA THR A 325 -15.94 7.08 -3.80
C THR A 325 -15.44 6.99 -5.24
N LEU A 326 -16.04 7.78 -6.14
CA LEU A 326 -15.63 7.80 -7.54
C LEU A 326 -14.48 8.78 -7.78
N ASP A 327 -13.56 8.39 -8.66
CA ASP A 327 -12.44 9.24 -9.08
C ASP A 327 -12.92 10.29 -10.09
N ALA A 328 -13.11 11.52 -9.62
CA ALA A 328 -13.57 12.64 -10.44
C ALA A 328 -12.59 13.00 -11.57
N ASP A 329 -11.29 12.70 -11.44
CA ASP A 329 -10.31 12.97 -12.49
C ASP A 329 -10.42 11.92 -13.62
N MET A 330 -10.69 10.66 -13.27
CA MET A 330 -10.74 9.54 -14.22
C MET A 330 -12.15 9.24 -14.75
N LEU A 331 -13.19 9.67 -14.05
CA LEU A 331 -14.60 9.43 -14.38
C LEU A 331 -14.97 9.96 -15.78
N PRO A 332 -14.63 11.20 -16.16
CA PRO A 332 -14.97 11.74 -17.49
C PRO A 332 -14.48 10.86 -18.64
N ASP A 333 -13.21 10.45 -18.57
CA ASP A 333 -12.59 9.59 -19.56
C ASP A 333 -13.23 8.19 -19.60
N TRP A 334 -13.60 7.66 -18.43
CA TRP A 334 -14.26 6.37 -18.34
C TRP A 334 -15.67 6.42 -18.96
N LEU A 335 -16.47 7.45 -18.65
CA LEU A 335 -17.82 7.64 -19.21
C LEU A 335 -17.76 7.75 -20.74
N ALA A 336 -16.84 8.57 -21.27
CA ALA A 336 -16.64 8.73 -22.69
C ALA A 336 -16.29 7.40 -23.39
N LYS A 337 -15.45 6.56 -22.78
CA LYS A 337 -15.09 5.24 -23.32
C LYS A 337 -16.25 4.25 -23.38
N HIS A 338 -17.27 4.44 -22.56
CA HIS A 338 -18.46 3.60 -22.51
C HIS A 338 -19.66 4.24 -23.24
N GLY A 339 -19.46 5.36 -23.92
CA GLY A 339 -20.51 6.06 -24.66
C GLY A 339 -21.58 6.67 -23.75
N LEU A 340 -21.22 7.00 -22.51
CA LEU A 340 -22.12 7.58 -21.51
C LEU A 340 -21.99 9.10 -21.46
N PRO A 341 -23.08 9.83 -21.11
CA PRO A 341 -23.02 11.27 -20.93
C PRO A 341 -22.07 11.65 -19.80
N GLN A 342 -21.43 12.81 -19.95
CA GLN A 342 -20.62 13.40 -18.89
C GLN A 342 -21.53 13.85 -17.75
N CYS A 343 -21.21 13.44 -16.52
CA CYS A 343 -21.99 13.77 -15.34
C CYS A 343 -21.08 13.84 -14.10
N SER A 344 -21.63 14.36 -13.02
CA SER A 344 -20.94 14.39 -11.72
C SER A 344 -20.74 12.98 -11.15
N PRO A 345 -19.79 12.79 -10.20
CA PRO A 345 -19.64 11.54 -9.45
C PRO A 345 -20.94 11.05 -8.82
N THR A 346 -21.75 11.96 -8.27
CA THR A 346 -23.03 11.65 -7.62
C THR A 346 -24.04 11.09 -8.60
N GLU A 347 -24.16 11.68 -9.79
CA GLU A 347 -25.02 11.16 -10.86
C GLU A 347 -24.48 9.85 -11.44
N ALA A 348 -23.15 9.75 -11.59
CA ALA A 348 -22.49 8.55 -12.11
C ALA A 348 -22.70 7.33 -11.19
N ALA A 349 -22.84 7.54 -9.88
CA ALA A 349 -23.10 6.48 -8.91
C ALA A 349 -24.42 5.72 -9.20
N GLU A 350 -25.40 6.40 -9.78
CA GLU A 350 -26.72 5.82 -10.12
C GLU A 350 -26.74 5.13 -11.49
N LEU A 351 -25.67 5.27 -12.29
CA LEU A 351 -25.61 4.65 -13.61
C LEU A 351 -25.41 3.12 -13.50
N PRO A 352 -26.28 2.30 -14.14
CA PRO A 352 -26.15 0.84 -14.12
C PRO A 352 -24.79 0.34 -14.60
N ALA A 353 -24.19 0.99 -15.61
CA ALA A 353 -22.89 0.63 -16.15
C ALA A 353 -21.74 0.84 -15.15
N VAL A 354 -21.80 1.90 -14.33
CA VAL A 354 -20.82 2.18 -13.27
C VAL A 354 -20.92 1.10 -12.20
N ARG A 355 -22.14 0.79 -11.77
CA ARG A 355 -22.40 -0.26 -10.79
C ARG A 355 -21.94 -1.64 -11.26
N GLU A 356 -22.24 -2.03 -12.50
CA GLU A 356 -21.80 -3.31 -13.08
C GLU A 356 -20.27 -3.40 -13.16
N SER A 357 -19.59 -2.29 -13.48
CA SER A 357 -18.13 -2.24 -13.50
C SER A 357 -17.53 -2.49 -12.11
N LEU A 358 -18.10 -1.88 -11.07
CA LEU A 358 -17.67 -2.08 -9.69
C LEU A 358 -18.01 -3.48 -9.18
N GLU A 359 -19.16 -4.06 -9.56
CA GLU A 359 -19.52 -5.44 -9.23
C GLU A 359 -18.47 -6.43 -9.76
N LYS A 360 -18.06 -6.30 -11.02
CA LYS A 360 -16.98 -7.12 -11.60
C LYS A 360 -15.65 -6.92 -10.88
N ALA A 361 -15.35 -5.71 -10.43
CA ALA A 361 -14.14 -5.43 -9.64
C ALA A 361 -14.19 -6.11 -8.27
N VAL A 362 -15.34 -6.06 -7.59
CA VAL A 362 -15.59 -6.72 -6.31
C VAL A 362 -15.50 -8.24 -6.46
N GLU A 363 -16.09 -8.83 -7.49
CA GLU A 363 -15.98 -10.27 -7.77
C GLU A 363 -14.52 -10.70 -7.95
N ARG A 364 -13.72 -9.90 -8.64
CA ARG A 364 -12.29 -10.15 -8.80
C ARG A 364 -11.57 -10.07 -7.45
N ALA A 365 -11.82 -9.03 -6.66
CA ALA A 365 -11.20 -8.85 -5.34
C ALA A 365 -11.56 -10.01 -4.40
N ASN A 366 -12.81 -10.45 -4.42
CA ASN A 366 -13.31 -11.57 -3.61
C ASN A 366 -12.62 -12.91 -3.91
N LYS A 367 -11.98 -13.08 -5.08
CA LYS A 367 -11.19 -14.29 -5.38
C LYS A 367 -9.91 -14.41 -4.55
N ALA A 368 -9.44 -13.31 -3.96
CA ALA A 368 -8.23 -13.29 -3.15
C ALA A 368 -8.48 -13.73 -1.69
N VAL A 369 -9.75 -13.88 -1.28
CA VAL A 369 -10.12 -14.15 0.13
C VAL A 369 -11.13 -15.29 0.24
N SER A 370 -11.36 -15.78 1.46
CA SER A 370 -12.38 -16.80 1.68
C SER A 370 -13.80 -16.24 1.49
N ARG A 371 -14.78 -17.13 1.30
CA ARG A 371 -16.21 -16.75 1.18
C ARG A 371 -16.74 -16.01 2.42
N ALA A 372 -16.13 -16.20 3.59
CA ALA A 372 -16.51 -15.47 4.80
C ALA A 372 -15.95 -14.03 4.82
N GLU A 373 -14.86 -13.79 4.10
CA GLU A 373 -14.17 -12.50 3.99
C GLU A 373 -14.66 -11.68 2.78
N SER A 374 -15.35 -12.30 1.83
CA SER A 374 -15.82 -11.65 0.60
C SER A 374 -16.82 -10.51 0.87
N ILE A 375 -16.65 -9.39 0.16
CA ILE A 375 -17.59 -8.27 0.14
C ILE A 375 -18.93 -8.76 -0.43
N ARG A 376 -20.02 -8.55 0.34
CA ARG A 376 -21.39 -8.96 -0.04
C ARG A 376 -22.23 -7.83 -0.57
N LYS A 377 -22.02 -6.62 -0.08
CA LYS A 377 -22.72 -5.41 -0.50
C LYS A 377 -21.74 -4.26 -0.54
N PHE A 378 -21.98 -3.32 -1.44
CA PHE A 378 -21.27 -2.06 -1.44
C PHE A 378 -22.21 -0.90 -1.71
N ARG A 379 -21.74 0.29 -1.42
CA ARG A 379 -22.44 1.54 -1.66
C ARG A 379 -21.46 2.57 -2.19
N ILE A 380 -21.88 3.33 -3.18
CA ILE A 380 -21.12 4.46 -3.71
C ILE A 380 -21.62 5.68 -2.93
N ILE A 381 -20.70 6.47 -2.38
CA ILE A 381 -21.02 7.64 -1.56
C ILE A 381 -20.50 8.91 -2.25
N ASP A 382 -21.26 9.99 -2.11
CA ASP A 382 -20.84 11.32 -2.53
C ASP A 382 -19.87 11.90 -1.50
N ALA A 383 -18.59 11.57 -1.66
CA ALA A 383 -17.54 12.03 -0.78
C ALA A 383 -16.22 12.20 -1.53
N THR A 384 -15.46 13.22 -1.14
CA THR A 384 -14.09 13.42 -1.59
C THR A 384 -13.16 13.43 -0.38
N PHE A 385 -12.19 12.53 -0.32
CA PHE A 385 -11.24 12.46 0.79
C PHE A 385 -9.94 13.16 0.42
N THR A 386 -9.62 14.24 1.12
CA THR A 386 -8.44 15.06 0.85
C THR A 386 -7.64 15.34 2.11
N VAL A 387 -6.50 16.02 1.96
CA VAL A 387 -5.68 16.45 3.10
C VAL A 387 -6.36 17.62 3.82
N GLU A 388 -6.96 18.53 3.06
CA GLU A 388 -7.59 19.77 3.53
C GLU A 388 -8.80 19.50 4.44
N ASN A 389 -9.63 18.51 4.10
CA ASN A 389 -10.77 18.11 4.94
C ASN A 389 -10.40 17.07 6.02
N GLY A 390 -9.11 16.75 6.14
CA GLY A 390 -8.57 15.91 7.20
C GLY A 390 -8.85 14.42 7.06
N TYR A 391 -9.44 13.94 5.95
CA TYR A 391 -9.64 12.50 5.72
C TYR A 391 -8.36 11.80 5.25
N VAL A 392 -7.39 12.53 4.70
CA VAL A 392 -6.11 12.01 4.22
C VAL A 392 -4.97 12.69 4.96
N THR A 393 -3.92 11.95 5.33
CA THR A 393 -2.70 12.53 5.93
C THR A 393 -1.86 13.25 4.87
N PRO A 394 -0.94 14.15 5.25
CA PRO A 394 0.02 14.73 4.31
C PRO A 394 0.90 13.69 3.58
N SER A 395 0.99 12.47 4.12
CA SER A 395 1.64 11.31 3.50
C SER A 395 0.71 10.47 2.61
N MET A 396 -0.46 11.00 2.24
CA MET A 396 -1.46 10.38 1.36
C MET A 396 -2.11 9.10 1.91
N LYS A 397 -2.17 8.92 3.24
CA LYS A 397 -2.86 7.80 3.89
C LYS A 397 -4.26 8.18 4.36
N LEU A 398 -5.24 7.31 4.15
CA LEU A 398 -6.61 7.53 4.60
C LEU A 398 -6.74 7.40 6.12
N ARG A 399 -7.50 8.30 6.76
CA ARG A 399 -7.85 8.25 8.19
C ARG A 399 -9.15 7.47 8.39
N ARG A 400 -9.06 6.14 8.30
CA ARG A 400 -10.20 5.21 8.38
C ARG A 400 -11.20 5.53 9.49
N ARG A 401 -10.75 5.71 10.73
CA ARG A 401 -11.63 6.00 11.88
C ARG A 401 -12.48 7.24 11.67
N LYS A 402 -11.87 8.33 11.20
CA LYS A 402 -12.59 9.58 10.92
C LYS A 402 -13.67 9.35 9.87
N VAL A 403 -13.35 8.63 8.80
CA VAL A 403 -14.35 8.32 7.76
C VAL A 403 -15.47 7.43 8.31
N LEU A 404 -15.16 6.37 9.07
CA LEU A 404 -16.18 5.50 9.65
C LEU A 404 -17.09 6.23 10.65
N THR A 405 -16.56 7.21 11.38
CA THR A 405 -17.36 8.07 12.27
C THR A 405 -18.26 9.01 11.48
N ASP A 406 -17.69 9.75 10.52
CA ASP A 406 -18.41 10.81 9.79
C ASP A 406 -19.44 10.21 8.79
N TYR A 407 -19.20 8.99 8.29
CA TYR A 407 -20.08 8.28 7.36
C TYR A 407 -20.75 7.04 7.98
N ALA A 408 -20.94 7.03 9.30
CA ALA A 408 -21.58 5.91 10.00
C ALA A 408 -22.96 5.55 9.43
N TYR A 409 -23.75 6.54 9.02
CA TYR A 409 -25.05 6.34 8.38
C TYR A 409 -24.94 5.51 7.09
N GLU A 410 -23.96 5.81 6.23
CA GLU A 410 -23.75 5.08 4.97
C GLU A 410 -23.32 3.64 5.23
N VAL A 411 -22.53 3.41 6.28
CA VAL A 411 -22.17 2.07 6.75
C VAL A 411 -23.42 1.32 7.20
N ASP A 412 -24.25 1.93 8.05
CA ASP A 412 -25.46 1.31 8.58
C ASP A 412 -26.48 0.99 7.48
N ALA A 413 -26.59 1.86 6.48
CA ALA A 413 -27.46 1.65 5.33
C ALA A 413 -27.11 0.39 4.53
N LEU A 414 -25.82 -0.03 4.47
CA LEU A 414 -25.44 -1.31 3.87
C LEU A 414 -26.09 -2.51 4.55
N TYR A 415 -26.34 -2.40 5.86
CA TYR A 415 -26.83 -3.48 6.71
C TYR A 415 -28.33 -3.38 7.00
N GLY A 416 -29.02 -2.36 6.47
CA GLY A 416 -30.45 -2.15 6.68
C GLY A 416 -30.79 -1.43 7.99
N GLY A 417 -29.83 -0.70 8.57
CA GLY A 417 -30.01 0.10 9.78
C GLY A 417 -28.84 -0.03 10.78
N PRO A 418 -28.83 0.79 11.85
CA PRO A 418 -27.84 0.69 12.91
C PRO A 418 -28.02 -0.65 13.64
N VAL A 419 -26.99 -1.50 13.66
CA VAL A 419 -27.04 -2.69 14.53
C VAL A 419 -26.55 -2.31 15.92
N LEU A 420 -27.46 -2.43 16.89
CA LEU A 420 -27.17 -2.38 18.32
C LEU A 420 -26.19 -3.52 18.62
N ALA A 421 -25.06 -3.21 19.25
CA ALA A 421 -24.16 -4.24 19.74
C ALA A 421 -24.90 -5.10 20.77
N GLU A 422 -25.20 -6.35 20.44
CA GLU A 422 -25.65 -7.29 21.48
C GLU A 422 -24.51 -7.46 22.49
N PRO A 423 -24.77 -7.29 23.80
CA PRO A 423 -23.75 -7.55 24.81
C PRO A 423 -23.30 -9.01 24.68
N ALA A 424 -21.99 -9.20 24.54
CA ALA A 424 -21.37 -10.52 24.43
C ALA A 424 -21.98 -11.47 25.46
N LYS A 425 -22.57 -12.59 24.99
CA LYS A 425 -23.08 -13.65 25.87
C LYS A 425 -21.99 -14.01 26.87
N LYS A 426 -22.19 -13.65 28.15
CA LYS A 426 -21.36 -14.13 29.26
C LYS A 426 -21.34 -15.65 29.14
N ARG A 427 -20.19 -16.22 28.80
CA ARG A 427 -19.95 -17.66 28.96
C ARG A 427 -20.15 -17.96 30.43
N GLY A 428 -21.30 -18.56 30.78
CA GLY A 428 -21.57 -19.02 32.13
C GLY A 428 -20.49 -20.01 32.54
N LEU A 429 -19.68 -19.64 33.54
CA LEU A 429 -18.98 -20.62 34.36
C LEU A 429 -20.06 -21.41 35.11
N PHE A 430 -20.49 -22.53 34.53
CA PHE A 430 -21.20 -23.54 35.31
C PHE A 430 -20.18 -24.38 36.07
N SER A 431 -20.30 -24.26 37.39
CA SER A 431 -19.63 -25.00 38.44
C SER A 431 -19.62 -26.51 38.19
N ARG A 432 -18.44 -27.12 38.22
CA ARG A 432 -18.28 -28.54 38.52
C ARG A 432 -17.74 -28.68 39.95
N LEU A 433 -18.63 -28.53 40.92
CA LEU A 433 -18.46 -29.15 42.23
C LEU A 433 -18.83 -30.62 42.07
N LYS A 434 -17.82 -31.51 42.00
CA LYS A 434 -18.02 -32.93 42.28
C LYS A 434 -17.67 -33.16 43.75
N LYS A 435 -18.69 -33.53 44.53
CA LYS A 435 -18.54 -34.32 45.76
C LYS A 435 -18.48 -35.81 45.38
N HIS A 436 -17.77 -36.54 46.24
CA HIS A 436 -17.44 -37.97 46.27
C HIS A 436 -16.19 -38.37 45.49
#